data_AF-A0A0Q9PPR6-F1
#
_entry.id   AF-A0A0Q9PPR6-F1
#
_cell.length_a   1.000
_cell.length_b   1.000
_cell.length_c   1.000
_cell.angle_alpha   90.00
_cell.angle_beta   90.00
_cell.angle_gamma   90.00
#
_symmetry.space_group_name_H-M   'P 1'
#
loop_
_entity.id
_entity.type
_entity.pdbx_description
1 polymer ?
#
loop_
_entity_poly.entity_id
_entity_poly.type
_entity_poly.pdbx_seq_one_letter_code
_entity_poly.pdbx_strand_id
1 'polypeptide(L)'
;MDDDLGHARAMAEVQVEWSPWSSTLGNVADDFAARALAHEVCRDRARPGTAVHHHHAHSATLWRQAESSLRAKMAELDATA
;
A
#
# COMPACT_ATOMS: atom_id res chain seq x y z
N MET A 1 44.13 -31.57 21.74
CA MET A 1 43.80 -30.52 22.72
C MET A 1 43.73 -29.24 21.92
N ASP A 2 42.74 -29.14 21.02
CA ASP A 2 41.31 -28.86 21.33
C ASP A 2 41.27 -27.47 22.02
N ASP A 3 40.60 -26.45 21.51
CA ASP A 3 39.36 -26.35 20.73
C ASP A 3 39.49 -25.15 19.77
N ASP A 4 39.06 -25.20 18.51
CA ASP A 4 37.70 -24.90 18.01
C ASP A 4 36.99 -23.71 18.70
N LEU A 5 36.20 -22.96 17.94
CA LEU A 5 35.44 -21.74 18.29
C LEU A 5 36.14 -20.41 18.04
N GLY A 6 36.36 -20.13 16.76
CA GLY A 6 36.52 -18.77 16.25
C GLY A 6 35.84 -18.54 14.90
N HIS A 7 34.96 -19.44 14.47
CA HIS A 7 34.00 -19.23 13.38
C HIS A 7 32.91 -18.22 13.82
N ALA A 8 33.34 -17.06 14.32
CA ALA A 8 32.51 -15.87 14.33
C ALA A 8 32.46 -15.36 12.88
N ARG A 9 31.77 -16.15 12.06
CA ARG A 9 31.13 -15.73 10.83
C ARG A 9 30.43 -14.45 11.18
N ALA A 10 31.06 -13.32 10.83
CA ALA A 10 30.42 -12.04 10.72
C ALA A 10 29.32 -12.24 9.67
N MET A 11 28.18 -12.77 10.12
CA MET A 11 26.89 -12.48 9.53
C MET A 11 26.75 -10.98 9.78
N ALA A 12 27.39 -10.20 8.91
CA ALA A 12 26.89 -8.88 8.59
C ALA A 12 25.43 -9.14 8.30
N GLU A 13 24.58 -8.85 9.28
CA GLU A 13 23.16 -8.71 9.11
C GLU A 13 23.05 -7.82 7.90
N VAL A 14 22.69 -8.43 6.78
CA VAL A 14 22.33 -7.69 5.59
C VAL A 14 21.14 -6.90 6.08
N GLN A 15 21.38 -5.66 6.46
CA GLN A 15 20.36 -4.63 6.53
C GLN A 15 19.85 -4.57 5.10
N VAL A 16 18.91 -5.46 4.78
CA VAL A 16 18.13 -5.42 3.56
C VAL A 16 17.48 -4.07 3.67
N GLU A 17 17.99 -3.14 2.87
CA GLU A 17 17.50 -1.78 2.85
C GLU A 17 16.03 -1.87 2.42
N TRP A 18 15.11 -1.86 3.38
CA TRP A 18 13.65 -1.86 3.21
C TRP A 18 13.15 -0.59 2.46
N SER A 19 14.06 0.22 1.91
CA SER A 19 13.88 1.65 1.67
C SER A 19 13.42 2.12 0.27
N PRO A 20 13.36 1.32 -0.83
CA PRO A 20 12.77 1.84 -2.07
C PRO A 20 11.28 1.49 -2.24
N TRP A 21 10.87 0.29 -1.79
CA TRP A 21 9.56 -0.26 -2.15
C TRP A 21 8.45 0.22 -1.23
N SER A 22 8.72 0.42 0.06
CA SER A 22 7.74 0.95 1.03
C SER A 22 7.26 2.36 0.63
N SER A 23 8.19 3.25 0.26
CA SER A 23 7.87 4.59 -0.25
C SER A 23 7.08 4.53 -1.57
N THR A 24 7.48 3.64 -2.49
CA THR A 24 6.78 3.48 -3.77
C THR A 24 5.35 2.97 -3.58
N LEU A 25 5.15 1.97 -2.72
CA LEU A 25 3.82 1.43 -2.42
C LEU A 25 2.96 2.45 -1.66
N GLY A 26 3.56 3.25 -0.78
CA GLY A 26 2.90 4.38 -0.14
C GLY A 26 2.37 5.39 -1.16
N ASN A 27 3.22 5.81 -2.12
CA ASN A 27 2.81 6.72 -3.18
C ASN A 27 1.67 6.13 -4.06
N VAL A 28 1.69 4.82 -4.33
CA VAL A 28 0.62 4.15 -5.07
C VAL A 28 -0.68 4.14 -4.27
N ALA A 29 -0.62 3.88 -2.95
CA ALA A 29 -1.79 3.94 -2.08
C ALA A 29 -2.38 5.37 -2.03
N ASP A 30 -1.52 6.39 -2.04
CA ASP A 30 -1.94 7.79 -2.08
C ASP A 30 -2.58 8.17 -3.43
N ASP A 31 -2.07 7.65 -4.56
CA ASP A 31 -2.72 7.83 -5.87
C ASP A 31 -4.12 7.19 -5.91
N PHE A 32 -4.28 5.98 -5.34
CA PHE A 32 -5.60 5.37 -5.20
C PHE A 32 -6.53 6.21 -4.32
N ALA A 33 -6.05 6.75 -3.20
CA ALA A 33 -6.84 7.66 -2.37
C ALA A 33 -7.25 8.94 -3.12
N ALA A 34 -6.34 9.53 -3.90
CA ALA A 34 -6.61 10.72 -4.69
C ALA A 34 -7.66 10.46 -5.80
N ARG A 35 -7.56 9.32 -6.49
CA ARG A 35 -8.56 8.90 -7.48
C ARG A 35 -9.92 8.62 -6.84
N ALA A 36 -9.96 7.94 -5.70
CA ALA A 36 -11.19 7.73 -4.96
C ALA A 36 -11.88 9.07 -4.66
N LEU A 37 -11.15 10.03 -4.10
CA LEU A 37 -11.66 11.36 -3.79
C LEU A 37 -12.17 12.10 -5.04
N ALA A 38 -11.44 12.04 -6.15
CA ALA A 38 -11.88 12.66 -7.40
C ALA A 38 -13.22 12.09 -7.88
N HIS A 39 -13.41 10.76 -7.79
CA HIS A 39 -14.67 10.12 -8.14
C HIS A 39 -15.79 10.41 -7.12
N GLU A 40 -15.49 10.50 -5.83
CA GLU A 40 -16.44 10.93 -4.79
C GLU A 40 -16.97 12.34 -5.09
N VAL A 41 -16.08 13.28 -5.40
CA VAL A 41 -16.44 14.65 -5.77
C VAL A 41 -17.29 14.68 -7.05
N CYS A 42 -16.93 13.89 -8.08
CA CYS A 42 -17.72 13.79 -9.30
C CYS A 42 -19.11 13.17 -9.05
N ARG A 43 -19.20 12.15 -8.20
CA ARG A 43 -20.47 11.53 -7.77
C ARG A 43 -21.36 12.55 -7.08
N ASP A 44 -20.80 13.35 -6.18
CA ASP A 44 -21.55 14.30 -5.35
C ASP A 44 -22.04 15.51 -6.16
N ARG A 45 -21.34 15.84 -7.26
CA ARG A 45 -21.78 16.83 -8.25
C ARG A 45 -22.82 16.27 -9.22
N ALA A 46 -22.82 14.97 -9.47
CA ALA A 46 -23.77 14.33 -10.37
C ALA A 46 -25.16 14.19 -9.73
N ARG A 47 -26.22 14.26 -10.54
CA ARG A 47 -27.58 14.04 -10.06
C ARG A 47 -27.73 12.61 -9.54
N PRO A 48 -28.19 12.39 -8.29
CA PRO A 48 -28.42 11.06 -7.74
C PRO A 48 -29.37 10.21 -8.60
N GLY A 49 -29.13 8.90 -8.64
CA GLY A 49 -29.94 7.94 -9.42
C GLY A 49 -29.66 7.92 -10.93
N THR A 50 -28.71 8.73 -11.42
CA THR A 50 -28.27 8.69 -12.82
C THR A 50 -27.17 7.66 -13.03
N ALA A 51 -27.05 7.14 -14.26
CA ALA A 51 -25.96 6.22 -14.63
C ALA A 51 -24.57 6.81 -14.33
N VAL A 52 -24.38 8.12 -14.57
CA VAL A 52 -23.14 8.84 -14.27
C VAL A 52 -22.86 8.86 -12.77
N HIS A 53 -23.86 9.15 -11.94
CA HIS A 53 -23.71 9.09 -10.49
C HIS A 53 -23.32 7.69 -10.00
N HIS A 54 -23.99 6.65 -10.50
CA HIS A 54 -23.66 5.26 -10.15
C HIS A 54 -22.26 4.85 -10.61
N HIS A 55 -21.84 5.28 -11.79
CA HIS A 55 -20.50 5.00 -12.30
C HIS A 55 -19.44 5.61 -11.39
N HIS A 56 -19.55 6.90 -11.05
CA HIS A 56 -18.61 7.54 -10.14
C HIS A 56 -18.65 6.94 -8.74
N ALA A 57 -19.82 6.59 -8.21
CA ALA A 57 -19.94 5.90 -6.93
C ALA A 57 -19.23 4.54 -6.94
N HIS A 58 -19.42 3.75 -8.00
CA HIS A 58 -18.79 2.44 -8.11
C HIS A 58 -17.26 2.55 -8.24
N SER A 59 -16.77 3.44 -9.11
CA SER A 59 -15.34 3.69 -9.26
C SER A 59 -14.68 4.18 -7.97
N ALA A 60 -15.34 5.09 -7.24
CA ALA A 60 -14.86 5.54 -5.93
C ALA A 60 -14.68 4.36 -4.96
N THR A 61 -15.67 3.47 -4.88
CA THR A 61 -15.58 2.26 -4.05
C THR A 61 -14.41 1.37 -4.46
N LEU A 62 -14.19 1.14 -5.75
CA LEU A 62 -13.07 0.31 -6.22
C LEU A 62 -11.71 0.92 -5.85
N TRP A 63 -11.55 2.24 -6.00
CA TRP A 63 -10.31 2.92 -5.62
C TRP A 63 -10.05 2.86 -4.11
N ARG A 64 -11.08 3.05 -3.28
CA ARG A 64 -10.98 2.87 -1.81
C ARG A 64 -10.62 1.45 -1.42
N GLN A 65 -11.21 0.45 -2.08
CA GLN A 65 -10.88 -0.95 -1.83
C GLN A 65 -9.43 -1.26 -2.21
N ALA A 66 -8.95 -0.75 -3.35
CA ALA A 66 -7.57 -0.93 -3.77
C ALA A 66 -6.58 -0.28 -2.80
N GLU A 67 -6.85 0.96 -2.38
CA GLU A 67 -6.07 1.68 -1.37
C GLU A 67 -6.02 0.92 -0.04
N SER A 68 -7.19 0.55 0.49
CA SER A 68 -7.29 -0.15 1.78
C SER A 68 -6.58 -1.52 1.74
N SER A 69 -6.74 -2.26 0.64
CA SER A 69 -6.08 -3.57 0.47
C SER A 69 -4.56 -3.42 0.40
N LEU A 70 -4.07 -2.41 -0.31
CA LEU A 70 -2.63 -2.16 -0.41
C LEU A 70 -2.04 -1.74 0.94
N ARG A 71 -2.68 -0.83 1.67
CA ARG A 71 -2.21 -0.42 3.00
C ARG A 71 -2.24 -1.58 4.00
N ALA A 72 -3.26 -2.43 3.95
CA ALA A 72 -3.30 -3.64 4.77
C ALA A 72 -2.12 -4.57 4.46
N LYS A 73 -1.81 -4.80 3.18
CA LYS A 73 -0.65 -5.61 2.77
C LYS A 73 0.68 -5.00 3.18
N MET A 74 0.83 -3.67 3.11
CA MET A 74 2.02 -2.98 3.61
C MET A 74 2.18 -3.19 5.11
N ALA A 75 1.11 -3.02 5.90
CA ALA A 75 1.14 -3.24 7.34
C ALA A 75 1.46 -4.72 7.70
N GLU A 76 0.94 -5.68 6.94
CA GLU A 76 1.31 -7.10 7.09
C GLU A 76 2.81 -7.31 6.84
N LEU A 77 3.37 -6.70 5.79
CA LEU A 77 4.80 -6.82 5.47
C LEU A 77 5.68 -6.18 6.56
N ASP A 78 5.33 -4.98 7.03
CA ASP A 78 6.06 -4.29 8.09
C ASP A 78 6.00 -5.06 9.43
N ALA A 79 4.92 -5.79 9.70
CA ALA A 79 4.80 -6.63 10.90
C ALA A 79 5.63 -7.92 10.83
N THR A 80 6.04 -8.34 9.63
CA THR A 80 6.92 -9.50 9.40
C THR A 80 8.40 -9.13 9.25
N ALA A 81 8.71 -7.83 9.21
CA ALA A 81 10.04 -7.24 9.13
C ALA A 81 10.79 -7.32 10.46
#